data_AF-A0A9D4TES9-F1
#
_entry.id   AF-A0A9D4TES9-F1
#
_cell.length_a   1.000
_cell.length_b   1.000
_cell.length_c   1.000
_cell.angle_alpha   90.00
_cell.angle_beta   90.00
_cell.angle_gamma   90.00
#
_symmetry.space_group_name_H-M   'P 1'
#
loop_
_entity.id
_entity.type
_entity.pdbx_description
1 polymer ?
#
loop_
_entity_poly.entity_id
_entity_poly.type
_entity_poly.pdbx_seq_one_letter_code
_entity_poly.pdbx_strand_id
1 'polypeptide(L)'
;MDSGAETVILRLRANFPKATSESSRRIISEEVLRFIKEGSGGEDQDISYLEDAIRNRLAGRTGASGRAERLAAKKSLFSNDDWSRISLYMAFMAREDARREAAADKARKKEVHGLLAGQVAVTAQRKLAEKEHKKDELKEVEESLQQWEKEEKARHQHRQAAVQKLRSERQVQLKEQANRRMAAAELRRRGEEELTVRIALDVKHQMEAEAASKAKAKSELKAFLLSNEVNKKIKEEEAERERQQDVRYMQQQAAQLDKQERERQQLLERVRAVQNRQAEDAAQRPPFKRWVAEEIIERQFQEKQAALDAEEARRKNVATDAAVRLRKDIGEQCGAREAERVAELQQKRWDLEKVMADLEVCRKTEKAVKQAELVKMREFKAELDQQIADNQVRRSVAAMTETERKLNAKLLREVDAAASQSGRIAAIRTL
;
A
#
# COMPACT_ATOMS: atom_id res chain seq x y z
N MET A 1 -55.18 -18.04 113.67
CA MET A 1 -55.33 -16.57 113.82
C MET A 1 -54.17 -15.96 113.06
N ASP A 2 -54.41 -14.96 112.21
CA ASP A 2 -53.34 -14.29 111.45
C ASP A 2 -52.35 -13.62 112.40
N SER A 3 -51.05 -13.91 112.27
CA SER A 3 -50.00 -13.37 113.16
C SER A 3 -49.92 -11.83 113.16
N GLY A 4 -50.39 -11.20 112.09
CA GLY A 4 -50.52 -9.75 111.97
C GLY A 4 -51.66 -9.15 112.81
N ALA A 5 -52.76 -9.88 113.01
CA ALA A 5 -53.88 -9.41 113.83
C ALA A 5 -53.52 -9.41 115.33
N GLU A 6 -52.79 -10.44 115.79
CA GLU A 6 -52.37 -10.56 117.19
C GLU A 6 -51.39 -9.46 117.61
N THR A 7 -50.47 -9.05 116.72
CA THR A 7 -49.53 -7.95 116.98
C THR A 7 -50.23 -6.59 117.10
N VAL A 8 -51.22 -6.31 116.24
CA VAL A 8 -52.03 -5.08 116.33
C VAL A 8 -52.90 -5.07 117.59
N ILE A 9 -53.49 -6.21 117.98
CA ILE A 9 -54.26 -6.34 119.21
C ILE A 9 -53.38 -6.09 120.45
N LEU A 10 -52.15 -6.63 120.50
CA LEU A 10 -51.22 -6.40 121.60
C LEU A 10 -50.81 -4.93 121.70
N ARG A 11 -50.52 -4.29 120.55
CA ARG A 11 -50.15 -2.87 120.49
C ARG A 11 -51.29 -1.97 120.96
N LEU A 12 -52.52 -2.20 120.51
CA LEU A 12 -53.68 -1.40 120.92
C LEU A 12 -54.05 -1.65 122.39
N ARG A 13 -53.88 -2.87 122.92
CA ARG A 13 -54.06 -3.12 124.37
C ARG A 13 -53.12 -2.29 125.24
N ALA A 14 -51.90 -2.02 124.79
CA ALA A 14 -50.97 -1.14 125.50
C ALA A 14 -51.46 0.31 125.58
N ASN A 15 -52.20 0.78 124.56
CA ASN A 15 -52.76 2.14 124.52
C ASN A 15 -54.00 2.32 125.43
N PHE A 16 -54.60 1.23 125.92
CA PHE A 16 -55.75 1.26 126.85
C PHE A 16 -55.44 0.59 128.21
N PRO A 17 -54.51 1.11 129.02
CA PRO A 17 -54.03 0.47 130.25
C PRO A 17 -55.09 0.30 131.35
N LYS A 18 -56.20 1.04 131.29
CA LYS A 18 -57.33 0.95 132.24
C LYS A 18 -58.40 -0.08 131.85
N ALA A 19 -58.27 -0.70 130.67
CA ALA A 19 -59.25 -1.61 130.08
C ALA A 19 -58.86 -3.08 130.34
N THR A 20 -58.69 -3.46 131.62
CA THR A 20 -58.13 -4.76 132.04
C THR A 20 -59.14 -5.90 132.14
N SER A 21 -60.45 -5.62 132.08
CA SER A 21 -61.49 -6.65 132.15
C SER A 21 -61.56 -7.50 130.88
N GLU A 22 -62.04 -8.74 131.02
CA GLU A 22 -62.17 -9.68 129.89
C GLU A 22 -63.14 -9.16 128.82
N SER A 23 -64.19 -8.41 129.23
CA SER A 23 -65.13 -7.75 128.30
C SER A 23 -64.46 -6.66 127.48
N SER A 24 -63.59 -5.84 128.08
CA SER A 24 -62.84 -4.80 127.38
C SER A 24 -61.83 -5.38 126.39
N ARG A 25 -61.16 -6.48 126.76
CA ARG A 25 -60.24 -7.20 125.88
C ARG A 25 -60.95 -7.78 124.66
N ARG A 26 -62.20 -8.23 124.83
CA ARG A 26 -63.05 -8.76 123.75
C ARG A 26 -63.50 -7.65 122.78
N ILE A 27 -63.89 -6.48 123.29
CA ILE A 27 -64.26 -5.31 122.47
C ILE A 27 -63.09 -4.90 121.56
N ILE A 28 -61.88 -4.82 122.10
CA ILE A 28 -60.67 -4.47 121.32
C ILE A 28 -60.43 -5.49 120.21
N SER A 29 -60.50 -6.79 120.51
CA SER A 29 -60.30 -7.83 119.49
C SER A 29 -61.37 -7.83 118.40
N GLU A 30 -62.64 -7.58 118.74
CA GLU A 30 -63.73 -7.55 117.77
C GLU A 30 -63.59 -6.37 116.79
N GLU A 31 -63.24 -5.18 117.27
CA GLU A 31 -63.05 -4.02 116.39
C GLU A 31 -61.81 -4.15 115.50
N VAL A 32 -60.71 -4.72 116.02
CA VAL A 32 -59.52 -4.97 115.19
C VAL A 32 -59.80 -6.01 114.10
N LEU A 33 -60.51 -7.09 114.42
CA LEU A 33 -60.91 -8.07 113.41
C LEU A 33 -61.87 -7.49 112.37
N ARG A 34 -62.79 -6.61 112.80
CA ARG A 34 -63.68 -5.90 111.88
C ARG A 34 -62.91 -4.98 110.95
N PHE A 35 -61.96 -4.21 111.49
CA PHE A 35 -61.09 -3.32 110.73
C PHE A 35 -60.27 -4.07 109.67
N ILE A 36 -59.69 -5.22 110.05
CA ILE A 36 -58.96 -6.09 109.12
C ILE A 36 -59.91 -6.65 108.04
N LYS A 37 -61.12 -7.06 108.42
CA LYS A 37 -62.10 -7.62 107.48
C LYS A 37 -62.65 -6.59 106.49
N GLU A 38 -62.78 -5.34 106.90
CA GLU A 38 -63.26 -4.24 106.05
C GLU A 38 -62.16 -3.72 105.10
N GLY A 39 -60.93 -4.23 105.20
CA GLY A 39 -59.85 -3.96 104.24
C GLY A 39 -59.27 -2.55 104.34
N SER A 40 -59.47 -1.88 105.48
CA SER A 40 -58.94 -0.55 105.75
C SER A 40 -57.41 -0.61 105.90
N GLY A 41 -56.72 0.16 105.04
CA GLY A 41 -55.27 0.16 104.91
C GLY A 41 -54.57 0.76 106.15
N GLY A 42 -53.32 0.35 106.38
CA GLY A 42 -52.50 0.79 107.53
C GLY A 42 -52.00 2.23 107.46
N GLU A 43 -52.83 3.18 107.01
CA GLU A 43 -52.54 4.61 107.09
C GLU A 43 -52.88 5.14 108.51
N ASP A 44 -52.07 6.06 109.05
CA ASP A 44 -52.19 6.52 110.46
C ASP A 44 -53.55 7.16 110.80
N GLN A 45 -54.27 7.68 109.79
CA GLN A 45 -55.63 8.20 109.96
C GLN A 45 -56.63 7.08 110.28
N ASP A 46 -56.50 5.93 109.64
CA ASP A 46 -57.40 4.78 109.82
C ASP A 46 -57.19 4.11 111.18
N ILE A 47 -55.94 4.09 111.67
CA ILE A 47 -55.61 3.64 113.04
C ILE A 47 -56.24 4.59 114.08
N SER A 48 -56.23 5.91 113.83
CA SER A 48 -56.88 6.88 114.72
C SER A 48 -58.41 6.69 114.78
N TYR A 49 -59.05 6.37 113.65
CA TYR A 49 -60.48 6.01 113.62
C TYR A 49 -60.78 4.72 114.39
N LEU A 50 -59.91 3.71 114.29
CA LEU A 50 -60.02 2.46 115.06
C LEU A 50 -59.88 2.70 116.56
N GLU A 51 -58.90 3.52 116.98
CA GLU A 51 -58.73 3.88 118.39
C GLU A 51 -59.94 4.63 118.94
N ASP A 52 -60.50 5.58 118.20
CA ASP A 52 -61.70 6.31 118.63
C ASP A 52 -62.93 5.39 118.68
N ALA A 53 -63.07 4.44 117.75
CA ALA A 53 -64.14 3.44 117.79
C ALA A 53 -64.04 2.54 119.04
N ILE A 54 -62.84 2.06 119.37
CA ILE A 54 -62.56 1.28 120.59
C ILE A 54 -62.83 2.12 121.84
N ARG A 55 -62.39 3.38 121.88
CA ARG A 55 -62.56 4.30 123.02
C ARG A 55 -64.05 4.59 123.28
N ASN A 56 -64.84 4.76 122.21
CA ASN A 56 -66.29 4.95 122.29
C ASN A 56 -67.02 3.70 122.79
N ARG A 57 -66.63 2.51 122.29
CA ARG A 57 -67.25 1.24 122.69
C ARG A 57 -66.88 0.81 124.12
N LEU A 58 -65.65 1.08 124.56
CA LEU A 58 -65.22 0.87 125.96
C LEU A 58 -65.88 1.84 126.94
N ALA A 59 -66.19 3.07 126.51
CA ALA A 59 -66.89 4.06 127.34
C ALA A 59 -68.41 3.88 127.36
N GLY A 60 -68.96 2.81 126.74
CA GLY A 60 -70.40 2.58 126.63
C GLY A 60 -71.15 3.66 125.83
N ARG A 61 -70.43 4.47 125.04
CA ARG A 61 -70.99 5.57 124.24
C ARG A 61 -71.21 5.08 122.82
N THR A 62 -72.39 4.53 122.56
CA THR A 62 -72.89 4.26 121.21
C THR A 62 -73.42 5.55 120.60
N GLY A 63 -72.56 6.33 119.94
CA GLY A 63 -72.99 7.54 119.24
C GLY A 63 -71.84 8.31 118.61
N ALA A 64 -71.95 8.57 117.30
CA ALA A 64 -71.03 9.40 116.55
C ALA A 64 -70.87 10.77 117.23
N SER A 65 -69.62 11.21 117.37
CA SER A 65 -69.28 12.50 117.97
C SER A 65 -70.15 13.61 117.40
N GLY A 66 -70.68 14.47 118.28
CA GLY A 66 -71.68 15.52 117.99
C GLY A 66 -71.29 16.59 116.95
N ARG A 67 -70.22 16.37 116.18
CA ARG A 67 -69.86 17.12 114.97
C ARG A 67 -70.55 16.55 113.72
N ALA A 68 -70.67 15.23 113.61
CA ALA A 68 -71.34 14.57 112.49
C ALA A 68 -72.86 14.79 112.52
N GLU A 69 -73.45 14.79 113.73
CA GLU A 69 -74.87 15.06 113.93
C GLU A 69 -75.20 16.56 113.72
N ARG A 70 -74.30 17.48 114.10
CA ARG A 70 -74.41 18.91 113.73
C ARG A 70 -74.22 19.17 112.24
N LEU A 71 -73.42 18.36 111.53
CA LEU A 71 -73.26 18.41 110.07
C LEU A 71 -74.44 17.78 109.33
N ALA A 72 -75.04 16.71 109.87
CA ALA A 72 -76.24 16.09 109.34
C ALA A 72 -77.48 16.97 109.56
N ALA A 73 -77.61 17.61 110.74
CA ALA A 73 -78.65 18.60 111.01
C ALA A 73 -78.49 19.87 110.16
N LYS A 74 -77.26 20.31 109.86
CA LYS A 74 -77.01 21.38 108.87
C LYS A 74 -77.30 20.90 107.44
N LYS A 75 -76.92 19.68 107.05
CA LYS A 75 -77.22 19.13 105.72
C LYS A 75 -78.72 18.90 105.49
N SER A 76 -79.51 18.58 106.52
CA SER A 76 -80.97 18.47 106.38
C SER A 76 -81.69 19.82 106.31
N LEU A 77 -81.08 20.90 106.84
CA LEU A 77 -81.55 22.28 106.63
C LEU A 77 -81.26 22.78 105.20
N PHE A 78 -80.24 22.26 104.52
CA PHE A 78 -79.91 22.59 103.12
C PHE A 78 -80.45 21.58 102.10
N SER A 79 -81.00 20.42 102.51
CA SER A 79 -81.52 19.41 101.57
C SER A 79 -82.91 19.71 101.01
N ASN A 80 -83.57 20.77 101.50
CA ASN A 80 -84.82 21.31 100.96
C ASN A 80 -84.65 22.71 100.35
N ASP A 81 -83.41 23.16 100.13
CA ASP A 81 -83.10 24.41 99.43
C ASP A 81 -83.07 24.17 97.92
N ASP A 82 -83.86 24.92 97.16
CA ASP A 82 -83.98 24.79 95.71
C ASP A 82 -82.63 25.02 95.00
N TRP A 83 -81.73 25.81 95.59
CA TRP A 83 -80.36 25.98 95.07
C TRP A 83 -79.54 24.69 95.09
N SER A 84 -79.73 23.84 96.11
CA SER A 84 -79.05 22.55 96.20
C SER A 84 -79.52 21.58 95.10
N ARG A 85 -80.84 21.58 94.80
CA ARG A 85 -81.42 20.79 93.70
C ARG A 85 -80.91 21.24 92.34
N ILE A 86 -80.84 22.56 92.11
CA ILE A 86 -80.26 23.12 90.87
C ILE A 86 -78.80 22.70 90.71
N SER A 87 -77.99 22.79 91.77
CA SER A 87 -76.58 22.40 91.71
C SER A 87 -76.37 20.91 91.41
N LEU A 88 -77.22 20.04 91.98
CA LEU A 88 -77.23 18.60 91.69
C LEU A 88 -77.63 18.30 90.25
N TYR A 89 -78.65 19.01 89.74
CA TYR A 89 -79.07 18.89 88.35
C TYR A 89 -77.98 19.38 87.38
N MET A 90 -77.32 20.50 87.66
CA MET A 90 -76.18 20.98 86.86
C MET A 90 -75.01 19.99 86.86
N ALA A 91 -74.70 19.38 88.00
CA ALA A 91 -73.66 18.35 88.09
C ALA A 91 -74.05 17.06 87.34
N PHE A 92 -75.33 16.69 87.34
CA PHE A 92 -75.86 15.59 86.55
C PHE A 92 -75.76 15.87 85.05
N MET A 93 -76.19 17.05 84.60
CA MET A 93 -76.09 17.48 83.20
C MET A 93 -74.63 17.55 82.74
N ALA A 94 -73.71 18.10 83.54
CA ALA A 94 -72.28 18.11 83.22
C ALA A 94 -71.70 16.68 83.08
N ARG A 95 -72.19 15.70 83.86
CA ARG A 95 -71.81 14.29 83.71
C ARG A 95 -72.40 13.66 82.46
N GLU A 96 -73.63 14.00 82.09
CA GLU A 96 -74.21 13.57 80.82
C GLU A 96 -73.47 14.15 79.62
N ASP A 97 -73.15 15.44 79.64
CA ASP A 97 -72.42 16.12 78.58
C ASP A 97 -71.01 15.54 78.44
N ALA A 98 -70.28 15.31 79.55
CA ALA A 98 -68.99 14.63 79.53
C ALA A 98 -69.08 13.20 78.97
N ARG A 99 -70.18 12.47 79.24
CA ARG A 99 -70.42 11.15 78.64
C ARG A 99 -70.69 11.24 77.13
N ARG A 100 -71.45 12.24 76.68
CA ARG A 100 -71.74 12.48 75.27
C ARG A 100 -70.47 12.87 74.51
N GLU A 101 -69.64 13.75 75.08
CA GLU A 101 -68.33 14.13 74.53
C GLU A 101 -67.38 12.94 74.45
N ALA A 102 -67.26 12.13 75.52
CA ALA A 102 -66.43 10.93 75.50
C ALA A 102 -66.90 9.89 74.46
N ALA A 103 -68.21 9.75 74.25
CA ALA A 103 -68.76 8.89 73.21
C ALA A 103 -68.47 9.43 71.80
N ALA A 104 -68.62 10.75 71.58
CA ALA A 104 -68.30 11.41 70.32
C ALA A 104 -66.80 11.32 70.00
N ASP A 105 -65.92 11.50 70.98
CA ASP A 105 -64.48 11.35 70.81
C ASP A 105 -64.08 9.90 70.51
N LYS A 106 -64.74 8.92 71.15
CA LYS A 106 -64.53 7.50 70.83
C LYS A 106 -64.97 7.18 69.41
N ALA A 107 -66.08 7.75 68.94
CA ALA A 107 -66.54 7.61 67.57
C ALA A 107 -65.56 8.24 66.57
N ARG A 108 -65.12 9.48 66.81
CA ARG A 108 -64.09 10.18 66.01
C ARG A 108 -62.78 9.40 65.95
N LYS A 109 -62.27 8.89 67.09
CA LYS A 109 -61.06 8.06 67.13
C LYS A 109 -61.20 6.79 66.30
N LYS A 110 -62.37 6.14 66.35
CA LYS A 110 -62.66 4.94 65.54
C LYS A 110 -62.68 5.27 64.05
N GLU A 111 -63.26 6.39 63.67
CA GLU A 111 -63.30 6.86 62.28
C GLU A 111 -61.90 7.21 61.76
N VAL A 112 -61.11 7.99 62.50
CA VAL A 112 -59.72 8.32 62.16
C VAL A 112 -58.87 7.05 62.04
N HIS A 113 -59.03 6.09 62.96
CA HIS A 113 -58.33 4.81 62.87
C HIS A 113 -58.76 4.02 61.61
N GLY A 114 -60.04 4.05 61.25
CA GLY A 114 -60.54 3.46 59.99
C GLY A 114 -59.90 4.08 58.75
N LEU A 115 -59.80 5.41 58.70
CA LEU A 115 -59.15 6.15 57.61
C LEU A 115 -57.65 5.84 57.51
N LEU A 116 -56.94 5.81 58.64
CA LEU A 116 -55.52 5.44 58.70
C LEU A 116 -55.30 4.00 58.25
N ALA A 117 -56.12 3.05 58.68
CA ALA A 117 -56.06 1.67 58.24
C ALA A 117 -56.27 1.54 56.72
N GLY A 118 -57.21 2.32 56.16
CA GLY A 118 -57.42 2.41 54.71
C GLY A 118 -56.19 2.93 53.96
N GLN A 119 -55.55 3.99 54.45
CA GLN A 119 -54.32 4.52 53.85
C GLN A 119 -53.14 3.53 53.94
N VAL A 120 -53.01 2.81 55.06
CA VAL A 120 -52.00 1.75 55.22
C VAL A 120 -52.23 0.62 54.23
N ALA A 121 -53.48 0.20 54.01
CA ALA A 121 -53.81 -0.83 53.03
C ALA A 121 -53.49 -0.40 51.58
N VAL A 122 -53.84 0.82 51.19
CA VAL A 122 -53.52 1.36 49.86
C VAL A 122 -52.02 1.50 49.63
N THR A 123 -51.28 1.98 50.64
CA THR A 123 -49.80 2.07 50.53
C THR A 123 -49.14 0.69 50.48
N ALA A 124 -49.66 -0.31 51.19
CA ALA A 124 -49.19 -1.69 51.10
C ALA A 124 -49.44 -2.28 49.70
N GLN A 125 -50.61 -2.07 49.10
CA GLN A 125 -50.90 -2.48 47.73
C GLN A 125 -49.98 -1.81 46.70
N ARG A 126 -49.76 -0.49 46.82
CA ARG A 126 -48.81 0.24 45.96
C ARG A 126 -47.40 -0.32 46.06
N LYS A 127 -46.92 -0.61 47.27
CA LYS A 127 -45.59 -1.22 47.48
C LYS A 127 -45.46 -2.61 46.86
N LEU A 128 -46.54 -3.40 46.83
CA LEU A 128 -46.54 -4.69 46.14
C LEU A 128 -46.49 -4.51 44.62
N ALA A 129 -47.33 -3.63 44.07
CA ALA A 129 -47.31 -3.30 42.65
C ALA A 129 -45.94 -2.73 42.19
N GLU A 130 -45.32 -1.86 42.98
CA GLU A 130 -43.96 -1.35 42.71
C GLU A 130 -42.91 -2.47 42.72
N LYS A 131 -43.04 -3.46 43.61
CA LYS A 131 -42.13 -4.62 43.64
C LYS A 131 -42.31 -5.52 42.43
N GLU A 132 -43.54 -5.71 41.96
CA GLU A 132 -43.83 -6.47 40.75
C GLU A 132 -43.31 -5.74 39.51
N HIS A 133 -43.60 -4.44 39.39
CA HIS A 133 -43.06 -3.60 38.31
C HIS A 133 -41.53 -3.65 38.25
N LYS A 134 -40.85 -3.51 39.40
CA LYS A 134 -39.38 -3.62 39.47
C LYS A 134 -38.86 -5.00 39.05
N LYS A 135 -39.60 -6.07 39.35
CA LYS A 135 -39.20 -7.42 38.91
C LYS A 135 -39.33 -7.57 37.40
N ASP A 136 -40.36 -6.99 36.81
CA ASP A 136 -40.55 -7.06 35.36
C ASP A 136 -39.55 -6.17 34.62
N GLU A 137 -39.27 -4.96 35.13
CA GLU A 137 -38.15 -4.12 34.62
C GLU A 137 -36.80 -4.86 34.68
N LEU A 138 -36.52 -5.57 35.77
CA LEU A 138 -35.28 -6.34 35.88
C LEU A 138 -35.21 -7.48 34.84
N LYS A 139 -36.31 -8.15 34.56
CA LYS A 139 -36.35 -9.19 33.51
C LYS A 139 -36.12 -8.58 32.13
N GLU A 140 -36.73 -7.44 31.81
CA GLU A 140 -36.51 -6.76 30.53
C GLU A 140 -35.05 -6.34 30.37
N VAL A 141 -34.42 -5.84 31.45
CA VAL A 141 -32.98 -5.52 31.47
C VAL A 141 -32.13 -6.78 31.27
N GLU A 142 -32.43 -7.89 31.95
CA GLU A 142 -31.72 -9.16 31.77
C GLU A 142 -31.86 -9.72 30.34
N GLU A 143 -33.05 -9.65 29.75
CA GLU A 143 -33.29 -10.08 28.37
C GLU A 143 -32.52 -9.20 27.36
N SER A 144 -32.54 -7.89 27.55
CA SER A 144 -31.78 -6.96 26.71
C SER A 144 -30.27 -7.18 26.82
N LEU A 145 -29.75 -7.47 28.01
CA LEU A 145 -28.35 -7.85 28.23
C LEU A 145 -28.00 -9.14 27.50
N GLN A 146 -28.84 -10.17 27.60
CA GLN A 146 -28.62 -11.43 26.88
C GLN A 146 -28.65 -11.25 25.36
N GLN A 147 -29.53 -10.40 24.84
CA GLN A 147 -29.57 -10.06 23.41
C GLN A 147 -28.28 -9.34 23.00
N TRP A 148 -27.85 -8.35 23.78
CA TRP A 148 -26.62 -7.62 23.54
C TRP A 148 -25.38 -8.53 23.56
N GLU A 149 -25.27 -9.45 24.52
CA GLU A 149 -24.17 -10.43 24.58
C GLU A 149 -24.17 -11.36 23.36
N LYS A 150 -25.34 -11.80 22.88
CA LYS A 150 -25.46 -12.60 21.66
C LYS A 150 -25.02 -11.82 20.43
N GLU A 151 -25.44 -10.57 20.31
CA GLU A 151 -25.02 -9.68 19.22
C GLU A 151 -23.52 -9.40 19.27
N GLU A 152 -22.94 -9.16 20.44
CA GLU A 152 -21.52 -8.91 20.60
C GLU A 152 -20.69 -10.14 20.21
N LYS A 153 -21.09 -11.34 20.66
CA LYS A 153 -20.48 -12.61 20.25
C LYS A 153 -20.58 -12.82 18.74
N ALA A 154 -21.73 -12.53 18.13
CA ALA A 154 -21.90 -12.62 16.68
C ALA A 154 -21.00 -11.62 15.93
N ARG A 155 -20.87 -10.38 16.43
CA ARG A 155 -19.95 -9.37 15.88
C ARG A 155 -18.49 -9.82 15.97
N HIS A 156 -18.07 -10.38 17.11
CA HIS A 156 -16.72 -10.94 17.27
C HIS A 156 -16.46 -12.10 16.33
N GLN A 157 -17.40 -13.04 16.20
CA GLN A 157 -17.28 -14.16 15.25
C GLN A 157 -17.19 -13.67 13.81
N HIS A 158 -18.01 -12.71 13.41
CA HIS A 158 -17.96 -12.11 12.08
C HIS A 158 -16.61 -11.42 11.82
N ARG A 159 -16.08 -10.67 12.80
CA ARG A 159 -14.74 -10.06 12.70
C ARG A 159 -13.65 -11.11 12.57
N GLN A 160 -13.69 -12.17 13.37
CA GLN A 160 -12.71 -13.27 13.28
C GLN A 160 -12.78 -13.98 11.92
N ALA A 161 -13.97 -14.27 11.42
CA ALA A 161 -14.17 -14.87 10.11
C ALA A 161 -13.65 -13.95 8.98
N ALA A 162 -13.89 -12.64 9.06
CA ALA A 162 -13.36 -11.68 8.10
C ALA A 162 -11.83 -11.62 8.13
N VAL A 163 -11.22 -11.62 9.32
CA VAL A 163 -9.76 -11.67 9.48
C VAL A 163 -9.17 -12.96 8.93
N GLN A 164 -9.81 -14.12 9.16
CA GLN A 164 -9.38 -15.39 8.59
C GLN A 164 -9.46 -15.40 7.06
N LYS A 165 -10.53 -14.87 6.48
CA LYS A 165 -10.66 -14.69 5.03
C LYS A 165 -9.51 -13.84 4.47
N LEU A 166 -9.26 -12.66 5.05
CA LEU A 166 -8.15 -11.79 4.64
C LEU A 166 -6.78 -12.47 4.75
N ARG A 167 -6.55 -13.27 5.80
CA ARG A 167 -5.32 -14.06 5.93
C ARG A 167 -5.19 -15.11 4.83
N SER A 168 -6.28 -15.82 4.51
CA SER A 168 -6.28 -16.82 3.44
C SER A 168 -6.07 -16.19 2.05
N GLU A 169 -6.73 -15.07 1.76
CA GLU A 169 -6.54 -14.29 0.53
C GLU A 169 -5.10 -13.80 0.42
N ARG A 170 -4.54 -13.28 1.51
CA ARG A 170 -3.13 -12.85 1.53
C ARG A 170 -2.18 -14.01 1.26
N GLN A 171 -2.45 -15.20 1.79
CA GLN A 171 -1.64 -16.39 1.53
C GLN A 171 -1.73 -16.81 0.06
N VAL A 172 -2.91 -16.74 -0.57
CA VAL A 172 -3.10 -17.00 -2.00
C VAL A 172 -2.33 -15.98 -2.83
N GLN A 173 -2.40 -14.69 -2.51
CA GLN A 173 -1.64 -13.64 -3.20
C GLN A 173 -0.13 -13.89 -3.12
N LEU A 174 0.39 -14.28 -1.96
CA LEU A 174 1.82 -14.58 -1.79
C LEU A 174 2.24 -15.81 -2.60
N LYS A 175 1.41 -16.87 -2.62
CA LYS A 175 1.66 -18.06 -3.46
C LYS A 175 1.63 -17.70 -4.95
N GLU A 176 0.66 -16.90 -5.38
CA GLU A 176 0.57 -16.44 -6.77
C GLU A 176 1.77 -15.58 -7.16
N GLN A 177 2.22 -14.68 -6.29
CA GLN A 177 3.41 -13.88 -6.50
C GLN A 177 4.67 -14.76 -6.60
N ALA A 178 4.81 -15.77 -5.74
CA ALA A 178 5.90 -16.74 -5.81
C ALA A 178 5.87 -17.53 -7.12
N ASN A 179 4.70 -18.01 -7.54
CA ASN A 179 4.52 -18.73 -8.81
C ASN A 179 4.86 -17.87 -10.02
N ARG A 180 4.45 -16.59 -10.03
CA ARG A 180 4.81 -15.64 -11.10
C ARG A 180 6.33 -15.41 -11.16
N ARG A 181 7.00 -15.31 -10.01
CA ARG A 181 8.47 -15.19 -9.94
C ARG A 181 9.16 -16.45 -10.46
N MET A 182 8.68 -17.62 -10.06
CA MET A 182 9.20 -18.91 -10.55
C MET A 182 9.02 -19.05 -12.07
N ALA A 183 7.83 -18.78 -12.59
CA ALA A 183 7.55 -18.82 -14.03
C ALA A 183 8.42 -17.83 -14.82
N ALA A 184 8.63 -16.62 -14.31
CA ALA A 184 9.52 -15.64 -14.93
C ALA A 184 10.98 -16.08 -14.90
N ALA A 185 11.43 -16.72 -13.82
CA ALA A 185 12.79 -17.27 -13.71
C ALA A 185 12.99 -18.45 -14.69
N GLU A 186 12.02 -19.35 -14.81
CA GLU A 186 12.05 -20.45 -15.77
C GLU A 186 12.07 -19.94 -17.22
N LEU A 187 11.28 -18.91 -17.54
CA LEU A 187 11.25 -18.32 -18.87
C LEU A 187 12.57 -17.63 -19.22
N ARG A 188 13.20 -16.94 -18.25
CA ARG A 188 14.56 -16.40 -18.42
C ARG A 188 15.58 -17.51 -18.65
N ARG A 189 15.54 -18.57 -17.84
CA ARG A 189 16.44 -19.72 -17.98
C ARG A 189 16.32 -20.37 -19.35
N ARG A 190 15.09 -20.61 -19.84
CA ARG A 190 14.87 -21.12 -21.21
C ARG A 190 15.40 -20.16 -22.27
N GLY A 191 15.18 -18.85 -22.10
CA GLY A 191 15.74 -17.83 -22.99
C GLY A 191 17.27 -17.83 -23.02
N GLU A 192 17.93 -17.99 -21.87
CA GLU A 192 19.39 -18.12 -21.75
C GLU A 192 19.91 -19.42 -22.38
N GLU A 193 19.21 -20.54 -22.19
CA GLU A 193 19.50 -21.83 -22.84
C GLU A 193 19.37 -21.73 -24.37
N GLU A 194 18.33 -21.06 -24.89
CA GLU A 194 18.19 -20.82 -26.33
C GLU A 194 19.28 -19.90 -26.89
N LEU A 195 19.64 -18.83 -26.16
CA LEU A 195 20.71 -17.91 -26.54
C LEU A 195 22.07 -18.61 -26.59
N THR A 196 22.39 -19.42 -25.57
CA THR A 196 23.64 -20.18 -25.52
C THR A 196 23.73 -21.20 -26.66
N VAL A 197 22.64 -21.88 -27.00
CA VAL A 197 22.58 -22.79 -28.16
C VAL A 197 22.82 -22.02 -29.47
N ARG A 198 22.19 -20.85 -29.65
CA ARG A 198 22.43 -20.01 -30.84
C ARG A 198 23.88 -19.55 -30.95
N ILE A 199 24.46 -19.06 -29.86
CA ILE A 199 25.87 -18.65 -29.82
C ILE A 199 26.79 -19.83 -30.18
N ALA A 200 26.52 -21.03 -29.66
CA ALA A 200 27.29 -22.21 -30.00
C ALA A 200 27.20 -22.59 -31.49
N LEU A 201 26.02 -22.46 -32.11
CA LEU A 201 25.83 -22.67 -33.53
C LEU A 201 26.56 -21.61 -34.37
N ASP A 202 26.47 -20.34 -33.99
CA ASP A 202 27.16 -19.24 -34.67
C ASP A 202 28.67 -19.42 -34.62
N VAL A 203 29.22 -19.78 -33.45
CA VAL A 203 30.65 -20.10 -33.29
C VAL A 203 31.05 -21.28 -34.17
N LYS A 204 30.23 -22.34 -34.23
CA LYS A 204 30.48 -23.48 -35.11
C LYS A 204 30.52 -23.06 -36.58
N HIS A 205 29.56 -22.25 -37.03
CA HIS A 205 29.54 -21.73 -38.39
C HIS A 205 30.73 -20.83 -38.71
N GLN A 206 31.17 -20.00 -37.76
CA GLN A 206 32.39 -19.19 -37.92
C GLN A 206 33.63 -20.08 -38.06
N MET A 207 33.77 -21.11 -37.22
CA MET A 207 34.87 -22.07 -37.30
C MET A 207 34.87 -22.84 -38.64
N GLU A 208 33.70 -23.24 -39.14
CA GLU A 208 33.53 -23.86 -40.46
C GLU A 208 33.92 -22.90 -41.59
N ALA A 209 33.50 -21.64 -41.52
CA ALA A 209 33.84 -20.61 -42.51
C ALA A 209 35.36 -20.31 -42.52
N GLU A 210 35.99 -20.22 -41.34
CA GLU A 210 37.44 -20.08 -41.22
C GLU A 210 38.21 -21.31 -41.71
N ALA A 211 37.70 -22.51 -41.46
CA ALA A 211 38.30 -23.74 -42.00
C ALA A 211 38.23 -23.77 -43.53
N ALA A 212 37.08 -23.36 -44.09
CA ALA A 212 36.89 -23.25 -45.53
C ALA A 212 37.81 -22.17 -46.16
N SER A 213 37.96 -21.01 -45.53
CA SER A 213 38.88 -19.97 -46.02
C SER A 213 40.33 -20.41 -45.95
N LYS A 214 40.76 -21.08 -44.87
CA LYS A 214 42.09 -21.69 -44.76
C LYS A 214 42.33 -22.76 -45.81
N ALA A 215 41.32 -23.58 -46.12
CA ALA A 215 41.41 -24.59 -47.18
C ALA A 215 41.59 -23.94 -48.57
N LYS A 216 40.81 -22.89 -48.87
CA LYS A 216 40.96 -22.11 -50.11
C LYS A 216 42.35 -21.47 -50.22
N ALA A 217 42.81 -20.80 -49.17
CA ALA A 217 44.13 -20.18 -49.14
C ALA A 217 45.25 -21.23 -49.35
N LYS A 218 45.12 -22.43 -48.78
CA LYS A 218 46.06 -23.53 -49.02
C LYS A 218 46.04 -24.00 -50.48
N SER A 219 44.87 -24.11 -51.11
CA SER A 219 44.78 -24.49 -52.52
C SER A 219 45.35 -23.41 -53.45
N GLU A 220 45.10 -22.14 -53.16
CA GLU A 220 45.64 -21.00 -53.91
C GLU A 220 47.17 -20.93 -53.78
N LEU A 221 47.71 -21.14 -52.57
CA LEU A 221 49.15 -21.20 -52.35
C LEU A 221 49.80 -22.34 -53.14
N LYS A 222 49.17 -23.53 -53.17
CA LYS A 222 49.65 -24.66 -53.98
C LYS A 222 49.64 -24.31 -55.47
N ALA A 223 48.57 -23.71 -55.96
CA ALA A 223 48.48 -23.28 -57.36
C ALA A 223 49.55 -22.22 -57.70
N PHE A 224 49.79 -21.27 -56.79
CA PHE A 224 50.84 -20.27 -56.94
C PHE A 224 52.24 -20.89 -57.00
N LEU A 225 52.56 -21.86 -56.13
CA LEU A 225 53.83 -22.57 -56.15
C LEU A 225 54.02 -23.37 -57.45
N LEU A 226 52.99 -24.08 -57.92
CA LEU A 226 53.02 -24.78 -59.20
C LEU A 226 53.23 -23.80 -60.38
N SER A 227 52.55 -22.65 -60.36
CA SER A 227 52.76 -21.60 -61.37
C SER A 227 54.18 -21.04 -61.31
N ASN A 228 54.77 -20.90 -60.13
CA ASN A 228 56.15 -20.46 -59.97
C ASN A 228 57.15 -21.48 -60.56
N GLU A 229 56.93 -22.77 -60.33
CA GLU A 229 57.73 -23.84 -60.93
C GLU A 229 57.62 -23.84 -62.46
N VAL A 230 56.42 -23.65 -63.01
CA VAL A 230 56.21 -23.52 -64.46
C VAL A 230 56.94 -22.29 -65.01
N ASN A 231 56.83 -21.14 -64.36
CA ASN A 231 57.53 -19.91 -64.76
C ASN A 231 59.06 -20.08 -64.69
N LYS A 232 59.57 -20.83 -63.71
CA LYS A 232 60.99 -21.15 -63.61
C LYS A 232 61.44 -22.00 -64.79
N LYS A 233 60.68 -23.03 -65.15
CA LYS A 233 60.95 -23.87 -66.33
C LYS A 233 60.91 -23.05 -67.62
N ILE A 234 59.92 -22.17 -67.79
CA ILE A 234 59.83 -21.28 -68.96
C ILE A 234 61.08 -20.41 -69.05
N LYS A 235 61.53 -19.80 -67.94
CA LYS A 235 62.76 -19.01 -67.92
C LYS A 235 64.02 -19.81 -68.25
N GLU A 236 64.11 -21.05 -67.76
CA GLU A 236 65.21 -21.96 -68.07
C GLU A 236 65.21 -22.34 -69.56
N GLU A 237 64.04 -22.65 -70.13
CA GLU A 237 63.86 -22.92 -71.56
C GLU A 237 64.17 -21.70 -72.44
N GLU A 238 63.76 -20.49 -72.03
CA GLU A 238 64.09 -19.24 -72.72
C GLU A 238 65.60 -18.99 -72.69
N ALA A 239 66.26 -19.13 -71.54
CA ALA A 239 67.71 -19.00 -71.43
C ALA A 239 68.47 -20.05 -72.25
N GLU A 240 67.91 -21.25 -72.42
CA GLU A 240 68.49 -22.27 -73.29
C GLU A 240 68.29 -21.94 -74.78
N ARG A 241 67.12 -21.41 -75.16
CA ARG A 241 66.88 -20.90 -76.51
C ARG A 241 67.80 -19.75 -76.86
N GLU A 242 68.00 -18.79 -75.96
CA GLU A 242 68.95 -17.68 -76.14
C GLU A 242 70.37 -18.21 -76.35
N ARG A 243 70.83 -19.14 -75.51
CA ARG A 243 72.14 -19.80 -75.69
C ARG A 243 72.27 -20.49 -77.05
N GLN A 244 71.22 -21.18 -77.51
CA GLN A 244 71.22 -21.81 -78.83
C GLN A 244 71.24 -20.78 -79.97
N GLN A 245 70.52 -19.66 -79.82
CA GLN A 245 70.54 -18.55 -80.77
C GLN A 245 71.92 -17.90 -80.84
N ASP A 246 72.58 -17.67 -79.70
CA ASP A 246 73.94 -17.14 -79.61
C ASP A 246 74.95 -18.06 -80.30
N VAL A 247 74.87 -19.38 -80.06
CA VAL A 247 75.73 -20.35 -80.74
C VAL A 247 75.52 -20.31 -82.25
N ARG A 248 74.26 -20.26 -82.72
CA ARG A 248 73.96 -20.13 -84.15
C ARG A 248 74.48 -18.81 -84.72
N TYR A 249 74.35 -17.72 -83.97
CA TYR A 249 74.86 -16.41 -84.37
C TYR A 249 76.39 -16.44 -84.48
N MET A 250 77.09 -17.02 -83.50
CA MET A 250 78.54 -17.22 -83.56
C MET A 250 78.97 -18.08 -84.76
N GLN A 251 78.23 -19.15 -85.07
CA GLN A 251 78.50 -19.98 -86.25
C GLN A 251 78.30 -19.20 -87.56
N GLN A 252 77.24 -18.38 -87.65
CA GLN A 252 77.01 -17.52 -88.81
C GLN A 252 78.10 -16.46 -88.96
N GLN A 253 78.53 -15.84 -87.85
CA GLN A 253 79.63 -14.89 -87.83
C GLN A 253 80.96 -15.54 -88.22
N ALA A 254 81.27 -16.72 -87.67
CA ALA A 254 82.44 -17.48 -88.05
C ALA A 254 82.42 -17.85 -89.55
N ALA A 255 81.28 -18.29 -90.08
CA ALA A 255 81.14 -18.57 -91.51
C ALA A 255 81.28 -17.31 -92.38
N GLN A 256 80.83 -16.15 -91.90
CA GLN A 256 81.04 -14.86 -92.58
C GLN A 256 82.52 -14.46 -92.54
N LEU A 257 83.21 -14.62 -91.42
CA LEU A 257 84.63 -14.35 -91.29
C LEU A 257 85.46 -15.29 -92.18
N ASP A 258 85.16 -16.60 -92.19
CA ASP A 258 85.79 -17.56 -93.10
C ASP A 258 85.57 -17.17 -94.57
N LYS A 259 84.36 -16.69 -94.90
CA LYS A 259 84.06 -16.21 -96.25
C LYS A 259 84.89 -14.96 -96.57
N GLN A 260 84.98 -14.01 -95.65
CA GLN A 260 85.80 -12.81 -95.81
C GLN A 260 87.29 -13.14 -95.90
N GLU A 261 87.78 -14.12 -95.13
CA GLU A 261 89.16 -14.58 -95.20
C GLU A 261 89.44 -15.25 -96.55
N ARG A 262 88.55 -16.11 -97.04
CA ARG A 262 88.66 -16.71 -98.37
C ARG A 262 88.60 -15.65 -99.47
N GLU A 263 87.68 -14.71 -99.39
CA GLU A 263 87.58 -13.59 -100.33
C GLU A 263 88.84 -12.71 -100.27
N ARG A 264 89.37 -12.45 -99.07
CA ARG A 264 90.63 -11.72 -98.87
C ARG A 264 91.81 -12.48 -99.43
N GLN A 265 91.90 -13.79 -99.23
CA GLN A 265 92.93 -14.65 -99.80
C GLN A 265 92.85 -14.65 -101.32
N GLN A 266 91.66 -14.85 -101.89
CA GLN A 266 91.44 -14.78 -103.34
C GLN A 266 91.76 -13.38 -103.90
N LEU A 267 91.42 -12.31 -103.16
CA LEU A 267 91.75 -10.96 -103.55
C LEU A 267 93.26 -10.73 -103.47
N LEU A 268 93.94 -11.21 -102.43
CA LEU A 268 95.39 -11.14 -102.32
C LEU A 268 96.08 -11.95 -103.41
N GLU A 269 95.54 -13.11 -103.79
CA GLU A 269 96.02 -13.90 -104.92
C GLU A 269 95.79 -13.18 -106.24
N ARG A 270 94.62 -12.57 -106.45
CA ARG A 270 94.33 -11.74 -107.63
C ARG A 270 95.20 -10.50 -107.67
N VAL A 271 95.40 -9.82 -106.54
CA VAL A 271 96.28 -8.65 -106.42
C VAL A 271 97.72 -9.07 -106.64
N ARG A 272 98.18 -10.21 -106.11
CA ARG A 272 99.50 -10.77 -106.42
C ARG A 272 99.61 -11.11 -107.90
N ALA A 273 98.60 -11.72 -108.51
CA ALA A 273 98.59 -12.02 -109.94
C ALA A 273 98.59 -10.75 -110.79
N VAL A 274 97.85 -9.71 -110.38
CA VAL A 274 97.84 -8.40 -111.03
C VAL A 274 99.13 -7.65 -110.76
N GLN A 275 99.73 -7.73 -109.56
CA GLN A 275 101.04 -7.14 -109.24
C GLN A 275 102.15 -7.86 -110.00
N ASN A 276 102.08 -9.18 -110.16
CA ASN A 276 103.00 -9.94 -111.00
C ASN A 276 102.82 -9.53 -112.46
N ARG A 277 101.59 -9.50 -112.98
CA ARG A 277 101.30 -8.97 -114.33
C ARG A 277 101.66 -7.51 -114.50
N GLN A 278 101.47 -6.68 -113.49
CA GLN A 278 101.82 -5.26 -113.50
C GLN A 278 103.31 -5.07 -113.32
N ALA A 279 104.04 -5.96 -112.64
CA ALA A 279 105.49 -5.97 -112.57
C ALA A 279 106.09 -6.42 -113.90
N GLU A 280 105.49 -7.43 -114.54
CA GLU A 280 105.79 -7.87 -115.91
C GLU A 280 105.48 -6.76 -116.93
N ASP A 281 104.29 -6.15 -116.87
CA ASP A 281 103.90 -5.01 -117.71
C ASP A 281 104.69 -3.73 -117.38
N ALA A 282 105.04 -3.48 -116.11
CA ALA A 282 105.84 -2.34 -115.68
C ALA A 282 107.30 -2.49 -116.09
N ALA A 283 107.82 -3.71 -116.18
CA ALA A 283 109.11 -4.00 -116.80
C ALA A 283 109.07 -3.71 -118.32
N GLN A 284 107.88 -3.68 -118.93
CA GLN A 284 107.68 -3.41 -120.36
C GLN A 284 107.12 -2.00 -120.69
N ARG A 285 106.64 -1.21 -119.72
CA ARG A 285 105.96 0.08 -119.96
C ARG A 285 106.82 1.31 -119.63
N PRO A 286 106.87 2.34 -120.52
CA PRO A 286 107.55 3.60 -120.24
C PRO A 286 106.87 4.44 -119.12
N PRO A 287 107.58 5.36 -118.45
CA PRO A 287 107.27 5.85 -117.08
C PRO A 287 105.99 6.71 -116.86
N PHE A 288 105.20 7.06 -117.89
CA PHE A 288 104.26 8.20 -117.80
C PHE A 288 102.81 7.89 -117.32
N LYS A 289 102.38 6.64 -117.10
CA LYS A 289 100.94 6.30 -116.83
C LYS A 289 100.66 5.55 -115.51
N ARG A 290 101.16 6.02 -114.35
CA ARG A 290 100.98 5.32 -113.05
C ARG A 290 99.96 5.89 -112.05
N TRP A 291 99.28 6.99 -112.33
CA TRP A 291 98.38 7.62 -111.35
C TRP A 291 96.99 7.94 -111.94
N VAL A 292 95.93 7.62 -111.19
CA VAL A 292 94.53 7.99 -111.49
C VAL A 292 94.25 9.35 -110.83
N ALA A 293 93.53 10.23 -111.53
CA ALA A 293 93.30 11.60 -111.10
C ALA A 293 92.42 11.71 -109.83
N GLU A 294 92.81 12.60 -108.91
CA GLU A 294 92.19 12.84 -107.60
C GLU A 294 90.70 13.22 -107.66
N GLU A 295 90.26 13.84 -108.75
CA GLU A 295 88.87 14.32 -108.95
C GLU A 295 87.82 13.19 -108.92
N ILE A 296 88.23 11.97 -109.30
CA ILE A 296 87.34 10.79 -109.30
C ILE A 296 87.14 10.27 -107.87
N ILE A 297 88.17 10.39 -107.02
CA ILE A 297 88.15 9.93 -105.63
C ILE A 297 87.24 10.83 -104.80
N GLU A 298 87.30 12.15 -105.01
CA GLU A 298 86.47 13.11 -104.29
C GLU A 298 84.98 12.98 -104.61
N ARG A 299 84.60 12.71 -105.87
CA ARG A 299 83.19 12.47 -106.24
C ARG A 299 82.58 11.28 -105.49
N GLN A 300 83.31 10.17 -105.42
CA GLN A 300 82.82 8.96 -104.75
C GLN A 300 82.71 9.13 -103.22
N PHE A 301 83.57 9.95 -102.63
CA PHE A 301 83.49 10.29 -101.21
C PHE A 301 82.24 11.13 -100.91
N GLN A 302 81.97 12.15 -101.73
CA GLN A 302 80.80 13.02 -101.56
C GLN A 302 79.47 12.26 -101.73
N GLU A 303 79.37 11.35 -102.70
CA GLU A 303 78.17 10.53 -102.90
C GLU A 303 77.88 9.62 -101.71
N LYS A 304 78.91 9.04 -101.08
CA LYS A 304 78.73 8.20 -99.88
C LYS A 304 78.34 8.99 -98.65
N GLN A 305 78.89 10.19 -98.48
CA GLN A 305 78.54 11.04 -97.35
C GLN A 305 77.06 11.47 -97.41
N ALA A 306 76.58 11.86 -98.60
CA ALA A 306 75.18 12.22 -98.82
C ALA A 306 74.21 11.04 -98.55
N ALA A 307 74.61 9.80 -98.85
CA ALA A 307 73.80 8.62 -98.58
C ALA A 307 73.63 8.32 -97.09
N LEU A 308 74.68 8.54 -96.28
CA LEU A 308 74.65 8.34 -94.83
C LEU A 308 73.78 9.40 -94.15
N ASP A 309 73.91 10.66 -94.55
CA ASP A 309 73.11 11.77 -94.02
C ASP A 309 71.60 11.55 -94.28
N ALA A 310 71.25 11.00 -95.45
CA ALA A 310 69.87 10.66 -95.79
C ALA A 310 69.30 9.50 -94.93
N GLU A 311 70.12 8.53 -94.55
CA GLU A 311 69.70 7.42 -93.68
C GLU A 311 69.49 7.90 -92.22
N GLU A 312 70.38 8.74 -91.71
CA GLU A 312 70.23 9.33 -90.37
C GLU A 312 68.97 10.20 -90.26
N ALA A 313 68.66 10.99 -91.28
CA ALA A 313 67.44 11.78 -91.33
C ALA A 313 66.18 10.90 -91.25
N ARG A 314 66.17 9.75 -91.95
CA ARG A 314 65.06 8.78 -91.87
C ARG A 314 64.92 8.20 -90.47
N ARG A 315 66.02 7.82 -89.81
CA ARG A 315 65.97 7.27 -88.44
C ARG A 315 65.45 8.29 -87.43
N LYS A 316 65.88 9.56 -87.54
CA LYS A 316 65.39 10.65 -86.67
C LYS A 316 63.89 10.85 -86.84
N ASN A 317 63.38 10.85 -88.07
CA ASN A 317 61.95 11.01 -88.34
C ASN A 317 61.09 9.85 -87.78
N VAL A 318 61.56 8.61 -87.90
CA VAL A 318 60.85 7.45 -87.31
C VAL A 318 60.81 7.54 -85.79
N ALA A 319 61.90 7.98 -85.16
CA ALA A 319 61.97 8.16 -83.70
C ALA A 319 61.01 9.26 -83.21
N THR A 320 60.92 10.38 -83.93
CA THR A 320 59.97 11.46 -83.58
C THR A 320 58.53 11.01 -83.73
N ASP A 321 58.20 10.28 -84.79
CA ASP A 321 56.83 9.77 -85.01
C ASP A 321 56.41 8.77 -83.93
N ALA A 322 57.32 7.89 -83.52
CA ALA A 322 57.08 6.95 -82.42
C ALA A 322 56.84 7.67 -81.09
N ALA A 323 57.62 8.72 -80.79
CA ALA A 323 57.46 9.52 -79.59
C ALA A 323 56.12 10.28 -79.54
N VAL A 324 55.65 10.78 -80.68
CA VAL A 324 54.35 11.46 -80.79
C VAL A 324 53.19 10.47 -80.53
N ARG A 325 53.26 9.26 -81.10
CA ARG A 325 52.26 8.21 -80.86
C ARG A 325 52.20 7.81 -79.39
N LEU A 326 53.35 7.56 -78.76
CA LEU A 326 53.41 7.20 -77.35
C LEU A 326 52.83 8.28 -76.44
N ARG A 327 53.10 9.57 -76.71
CA ARG A 327 52.52 10.69 -75.95
C ARG A 327 51.00 10.73 -76.09
N LYS A 328 50.48 10.46 -77.28
CA LYS A 328 49.04 10.41 -77.54
C LYS A 328 48.39 9.27 -76.76
N ASP A 329 48.95 8.06 -76.83
CA ASP A 329 48.42 6.88 -76.13
C ASP A 329 48.41 7.06 -74.61
N ILE A 330 49.48 7.66 -74.04
CA ILE A 330 49.54 7.99 -72.60
C ILE A 330 48.48 9.04 -72.24
N GLY A 331 48.28 10.06 -73.08
CA GLY A 331 47.26 11.08 -72.88
C GLY A 331 45.84 10.49 -72.86
N GLU A 332 45.54 9.59 -73.79
CA GLU A 332 44.25 8.89 -73.86
C GLU A 332 44.01 7.99 -72.64
N GLN A 333 45.05 7.27 -72.17
CA GLN A 333 44.95 6.44 -70.96
C GLN A 333 44.74 7.26 -69.68
N CYS A 334 45.43 8.39 -69.54
CA CYS A 334 45.24 9.29 -68.41
C CYS A 334 43.83 9.90 -68.42
N GLY A 335 43.36 10.35 -69.59
CA GLY A 335 42.00 10.89 -69.74
C GLY A 335 40.92 9.87 -69.41
N ALA A 336 41.07 8.61 -69.84
CA ALA A 336 40.14 7.53 -69.51
C ALA A 336 40.08 7.24 -68.01
N ARG A 337 41.24 7.17 -67.34
CA ARG A 337 41.32 6.97 -65.88
C ARG A 337 40.72 8.13 -65.08
N GLU A 338 40.93 9.36 -65.53
CA GLU A 338 40.33 10.54 -64.89
C GLU A 338 38.82 10.56 -65.07
N ALA A 339 38.31 10.19 -66.26
CA ALA A 339 36.88 10.07 -66.52
C ALA A 339 36.21 9.00 -65.64
N GLU A 340 36.82 7.82 -65.52
CA GLU A 340 36.36 6.75 -64.61
C GLU A 340 36.33 7.21 -63.16
N ARG A 341 37.40 7.88 -62.70
CA ARG A 341 37.47 8.42 -61.33
C ARG A 341 36.39 9.46 -61.06
N VAL A 342 36.11 10.35 -62.02
CA VAL A 342 35.04 11.34 -61.89
C VAL A 342 33.66 10.66 -61.86
N ALA A 343 33.43 9.64 -62.70
CA ALA A 343 32.19 8.88 -62.71
C ALA A 343 31.96 8.15 -61.37
N GLU A 344 32.99 7.52 -60.80
CA GLU A 344 32.92 6.89 -59.47
C GLU A 344 32.57 7.91 -58.37
N LEU A 345 33.18 9.10 -58.41
CA LEU A 345 32.90 10.14 -57.43
C LEU A 345 31.46 10.66 -57.55
N GLN A 346 30.94 10.80 -58.77
CA GLN A 346 29.55 11.16 -59.02
C GLN A 346 28.60 10.08 -58.49
N GLN A 347 28.90 8.81 -58.71
CA GLN A 347 28.09 7.69 -58.22
C GLN A 347 28.08 7.63 -56.69
N LYS A 348 29.25 7.78 -56.04
CA LYS A 348 29.36 7.86 -54.58
C LYS A 348 28.57 9.04 -54.01
N ARG A 349 28.58 10.19 -54.70
CA ARG A 349 27.78 11.36 -54.30
C ARG A 349 26.28 11.08 -54.40
N TRP A 350 25.84 10.46 -55.49
CA TRP A 350 24.44 10.08 -55.67
C TRP A 350 23.98 9.09 -54.59
N ASP A 351 24.80 8.08 -54.27
CA ASP A 351 24.51 7.13 -53.19
C ASP A 351 24.40 7.82 -51.82
N LEU A 352 25.31 8.77 -51.54
CA LEU A 352 25.25 9.57 -50.31
C LEU A 352 23.99 10.43 -50.24
N GLU A 353 23.60 11.08 -51.34
CA GLU A 353 22.37 11.87 -51.41
C GLU A 353 21.14 10.99 -51.15
N LYS A 354 21.11 9.75 -51.66
CA LYS A 354 20.05 8.79 -51.38
C LYS A 354 20.00 8.36 -49.91
N VAL A 355 21.15 8.02 -49.31
CA VAL A 355 21.23 7.67 -47.88
C VAL A 355 20.79 8.83 -47.00
N MET A 356 21.16 10.07 -47.35
CA MET A 356 20.73 11.27 -46.63
C MET A 356 19.21 11.45 -46.72
N ALA A 357 18.61 11.25 -47.89
CA ALA A 357 17.16 11.32 -48.05
C ALA A 357 16.43 10.25 -47.22
N ASP A 358 16.92 9.01 -47.21
CA ASP A 358 16.35 7.92 -46.40
C ASP A 358 16.45 8.22 -44.90
N LEU A 359 17.58 8.77 -44.43
CA LEU A 359 17.75 9.21 -43.04
C LEU A 359 16.80 10.34 -42.66
N GLU A 360 16.53 11.28 -43.56
CA GLU A 360 15.54 12.34 -43.32
C GLU A 360 14.12 11.78 -43.20
N VAL A 361 13.76 10.79 -44.03
CA VAL A 361 12.48 10.10 -43.93
C VAL A 361 12.37 9.38 -42.58
N CYS A 362 13.39 8.61 -42.18
CA CYS A 362 13.43 7.95 -40.86
C CYS A 362 13.31 8.95 -39.70
N ARG A 363 13.99 10.09 -39.76
CA ARG A 363 13.88 11.13 -38.73
C ARG A 363 12.47 11.73 -38.66
N LYS A 364 11.81 11.93 -39.81
CA LYS A 364 10.44 12.45 -39.87
C LYS A 364 9.45 11.43 -39.31
N THR A 365 9.60 10.14 -39.63
CA THR A 365 8.73 9.09 -39.11
C THR A 365 8.92 8.90 -37.61
N GLU A 366 10.15 8.88 -37.09
CA GLU A 366 10.41 8.82 -35.65
C GLU A 366 9.80 9.98 -34.88
N LYS A 367 9.91 11.22 -35.42
CA LYS A 367 9.26 12.39 -34.81
C LYS A 367 7.74 12.26 -34.81
N ALA A 368 7.15 11.76 -35.90
CA ALA A 368 5.72 11.53 -35.99
C ALA A 368 5.24 10.45 -35.00
N VAL A 369 5.98 9.34 -34.85
CA VAL A 369 5.68 8.30 -33.85
C VAL A 369 5.75 8.87 -32.44
N LYS A 370 6.81 9.59 -32.08
CA LYS A 370 6.94 10.24 -30.77
C LYS A 370 5.82 11.24 -30.49
N GLN A 371 5.42 12.03 -31.49
CA GLN A 371 4.28 12.94 -31.35
C GLN A 371 2.98 12.18 -31.16
N ALA A 372 2.73 11.10 -31.91
CA ALA A 372 1.55 10.27 -31.73
C ALA A 372 1.50 9.62 -30.34
N GLU A 373 2.63 9.15 -29.81
CA GLU A 373 2.73 8.65 -28.44
C GLU A 373 2.45 9.73 -27.40
N LEU A 374 2.99 10.94 -27.56
CA LEU A 374 2.70 12.06 -26.67
C LEU A 374 1.22 12.46 -26.69
N VAL A 375 0.56 12.40 -27.85
CA VAL A 375 -0.88 12.62 -27.96
C VAL A 375 -1.65 11.54 -27.20
N LYS A 376 -1.33 10.25 -27.41
CA LYS A 376 -1.94 9.14 -26.66
C LYS A 376 -1.75 9.29 -25.15
N MET A 377 -0.55 9.68 -24.71
CA MET A 377 -0.27 9.91 -23.28
C MET A 377 -1.07 11.08 -22.71
N ARG A 378 -1.32 12.13 -23.50
CA ARG A 378 -2.18 13.26 -23.10
C ARG A 378 -3.64 12.85 -23.03
N GLU A 379 -4.13 12.09 -24.01
CA GLU A 379 -5.49 11.55 -24.02
C GLU A 379 -5.73 10.63 -22.82
N PHE A 380 -4.81 9.70 -22.56
CA PHE A 380 -4.87 8.81 -21.41
C PHE A 380 -4.83 9.57 -20.07
N LYS A 381 -4.01 10.62 -19.98
CA LYS A 381 -3.98 11.48 -18.80
C LYS A 381 -5.32 12.22 -18.62
N ALA A 382 -5.90 12.76 -19.69
CA ALA A 382 -7.20 13.42 -19.62
C ALA A 382 -8.29 12.45 -19.18
N GLU A 383 -8.26 11.20 -19.65
CA GLU A 383 -9.18 10.15 -19.22
C GLU A 383 -9.02 9.83 -17.72
N LEU A 384 -7.79 9.72 -17.22
CA LEU A 384 -7.51 9.53 -15.79
C LEU A 384 -7.99 10.71 -14.95
N ASP A 385 -7.70 11.93 -15.37
CA ASP A 385 -8.14 13.15 -14.67
C ASP A 385 -9.67 13.22 -14.63
N GLN A 386 -10.35 12.81 -15.69
CA GLN A 386 -11.81 12.71 -15.74
C GLN A 386 -12.34 11.60 -14.82
N GLN A 387 -11.70 10.43 -14.76
CA GLN A 387 -12.04 9.38 -13.79
C GLN A 387 -11.83 9.83 -12.34
N ILE A 388 -10.79 10.64 -12.07
CA ILE A 388 -10.55 11.22 -10.75
C ILE A 388 -11.65 12.22 -10.41
N ALA A 389 -12.01 13.11 -11.34
CA ALA A 389 -13.12 14.05 -11.16
C ALA A 389 -14.45 13.32 -10.90
N ASP A 390 -14.78 12.30 -11.70
CA ASP A 390 -15.97 11.47 -11.53
C ASP A 390 -15.98 10.75 -10.17
N ASN A 391 -14.83 10.21 -9.75
CA ASN A 391 -14.68 9.57 -8.44
C ASN A 391 -14.76 10.58 -7.29
N GLN A 392 -14.23 11.79 -7.46
CA GLN A 392 -14.37 12.87 -6.48
C GLN A 392 -15.84 13.29 -6.35
N VAL A 393 -16.58 13.44 -7.45
CA VAL A 393 -18.03 13.72 -7.44
C VAL A 393 -18.80 12.59 -6.76
N ARG A 394 -18.47 11.32 -7.06
CA ARG A 394 -19.06 10.16 -6.37
C ARG A 394 -18.74 10.13 -4.87
N ARG A 395 -17.56 10.60 -4.46
CA ARG A 395 -17.16 10.70 -3.05
C ARG A 395 -17.77 11.91 -2.34
N SER A 396 -17.98 13.03 -3.05
CA SER A 396 -18.55 14.24 -2.48
C SER A 396 -20.08 14.19 -2.39
N VAL A 397 -20.75 13.29 -3.10
CA VAL A 397 -22.21 13.13 -3.04
C VAL A 397 -22.60 11.70 -2.72
N ALA A 398 -22.69 11.42 -1.43
CA ALA A 398 -23.74 10.56 -0.89
C ALA A 398 -24.52 11.34 0.16
N ALA A 399 -25.21 12.40 -0.28
CA ALA A 399 -26.30 12.98 0.50
C ALA A 399 -27.39 11.93 0.61
N MET A 400 -27.39 11.19 1.73
CA MET A 400 -28.39 10.21 2.18
C MET A 400 -29.01 9.37 1.04
N THR A 401 -28.60 8.11 0.96
CA THR A 401 -29.08 7.14 -0.04
C THR A 401 -30.62 7.13 -0.11
N GLU A 402 -31.23 6.83 -1.26
CA GLU A 402 -32.70 6.87 -1.40
C GLU A 402 -33.43 6.00 -0.35
N THR A 403 -32.80 4.92 0.10
CA THR A 403 -33.28 4.06 1.18
C THR A 403 -33.27 4.77 2.54
N GLU A 404 -32.18 5.45 2.88
CA GLU A 404 -32.10 6.27 4.11
C GLU A 404 -33.06 7.46 4.04
N ARG A 405 -33.25 8.05 2.85
CA ARG A 405 -34.19 9.14 2.61
C ARG A 405 -35.65 8.69 2.77
N LYS A 406 -35.98 7.46 2.37
CA LYS A 406 -37.28 6.82 2.59
C LYS A 406 -37.51 6.45 4.06
N LEU A 407 -36.50 5.91 4.73
CA LEU A 407 -36.54 5.60 6.17
C LEU A 407 -36.74 6.87 7.02
N ASN A 408 -36.04 7.95 6.66
CA ASN A 408 -36.13 9.23 7.36
C ASN A 408 -37.24 10.14 6.82
N ALA A 409 -38.08 9.68 5.88
CA ALA A 409 -39.05 10.53 5.19
C ALA A 409 -40.04 11.24 6.13
N LYS A 410 -40.44 10.57 7.21
CA LYS A 410 -41.34 11.15 8.22
C LYS A 410 -40.63 12.24 9.04
N LEU A 411 -39.40 11.96 9.47
CA LEU A 411 -38.56 12.89 10.23
C LEU A 411 -38.16 14.12 9.38
N LEU A 412 -37.87 13.92 8.10
CA LEU A 412 -37.56 14.99 7.15
C LEU A 412 -38.76 15.91 6.92
N ARG A 413 -39.98 15.36 6.81
CA ARG A 413 -41.21 16.17 6.73
C ARG A 413 -41.46 16.98 8.00
N GLU A 414 -41.16 16.42 9.16
CA GLU A 414 -41.27 17.13 10.45
C GLU A 414 -40.22 18.24 10.56
N VAL A 415 -38.98 18.00 10.11
CA VAL A 415 -37.91 19.01 10.05
C VAL A 415 -38.23 20.11 9.04
N ASP A 416 -38.74 19.79 7.86
CA ASP A 416 -39.16 20.79 6.87
C ASP A 416 -40.37 21.61 7.37
N ALA A 417 -41.32 20.98 8.07
CA ALA A 417 -42.44 21.66 8.72
C ALA A 417 -41.98 22.58 9.87
N ALA A 418 -41.02 22.14 10.68
CA ALA A 418 -40.42 22.93 11.75
C ALA A 418 -39.57 24.10 11.20
N ALA A 419 -38.84 23.89 10.10
CA ALA A 419 -38.09 24.94 9.41
C ALA A 419 -39.03 25.98 8.74
N SER A 420 -40.24 25.56 8.35
CA SER A 420 -41.27 26.44 7.80
C SER A 420 -42.05 27.21 8.88
N GLN A 421 -42.23 26.62 10.08
CA GLN A 421 -42.91 27.25 11.22
C GLN A 421 -42.01 28.13 12.08
N SER A 422 -40.70 27.83 12.12
CA SER A 422 -39.71 28.59 12.84
C SER A 422 -38.75 29.20 11.83
N GLY A 423 -39.01 30.46 11.45
CA GLY A 423 -38.20 31.26 10.51
C GLY A 423 -36.74 31.50 10.95
N ARG A 424 -36.21 30.72 11.89
CA ARG A 424 -34.83 30.73 12.39
C ARG A 424 -33.92 29.66 11.78
N ILE A 425 -34.43 28.69 11.02
CA ILE A 425 -33.59 27.63 10.38
C ILE A 425 -33.26 27.98 8.91
N ALA A 426 -33.51 29.21 8.46
CA ALA A 426 -33.05 29.65 7.14
C ALA A 426 -31.53 29.93 7.08
N ALA A 427 -30.83 30.01 8.23
CA ALA A 427 -29.42 30.40 8.30
C ALA A 427 -28.41 29.24 8.13
N ILE A 428 -28.84 27.98 8.02
CA ILE A 428 -27.94 26.81 7.93
C ILE A 428 -27.85 26.26 6.48
N ARG A 429 -28.61 26.82 5.53
CA ARG A 429 -28.63 26.34 4.13
C ARG A 429 -27.59 27.00 3.20
N THR A 430 -26.68 27.84 3.74
CA THR A 430 -25.65 28.55 2.96
C THR A 430 -24.22 28.37 3.48
N LEU A 431 -23.90 27.15 3.91
CA LEU A 431 -22.53 26.61 3.98
C LEU A 431 -22.58 25.19 3.42
#